data_AF-A0A1G7RPI8-F1
#
_entry.id   AF-A0A1G7RPI8-F1
#
_cell.length_a   1.000
_cell.length_b   1.000
_cell.length_c   1.000
_cell.angle_alpha   90.00
_cell.angle_beta   90.00
_cell.angle_gamma   90.00
#
_symmetry.space_group_name_H-M   'P 1'
#
loop_
_entity.id
_entity.type
_entity.pdbx_description
1 polymer ?
#
loop_
_entity_poly.entity_id
_entity_poly.type
_entity_poly.pdbx_seq_one_letter_code
_entity_poly.pdbx_strand_id
1 'polypeptide(L)'
;MIKASLGVSLPVVIVTAVMFFTGEPITSVERKLAGYILVPSLIVFIWSFLSLVVDFGLQFFKPIYVDESGNPDSSVNKEVLKSQFVARFVTDDHKNEPIYDVIDDVLNKRKEGAFAAKTMISAADKHLKWLSSVPSGKKMAYYFSEEAIGSISSFDTGKSAHKDDTDAALNDIITILESTLKVHKDKKLAEAKANAKK
;
A
#
# COMPACT_ATOMS: atom_id res chain seq x y z
N MET A 1 3.09 -14.77 15.43
CA MET A 1 2.64 -15.60 16.58
C MET A 1 1.32 -15.11 17.20
N ILE A 2 0.84 -13.89 16.93
CA ILE A 2 -0.33 -13.25 17.59
C ILE A 2 -1.71 -13.75 17.05
N LYS A 3 -1.78 -14.31 15.84
CA LYS A 3 -3.07 -14.74 15.23
C LYS A 3 -3.74 -15.92 15.95
N ALA A 4 -3.01 -16.74 16.69
CA ALA A 4 -3.55 -17.94 17.34
C ALA A 4 -4.17 -17.66 18.73
N SER A 5 -3.78 -16.58 19.42
CA SER A 5 -4.26 -16.30 20.79
C SER A 5 -5.64 -15.61 20.84
N LEU A 6 -6.04 -14.90 19.78
CA LEU A 6 -7.35 -14.24 19.70
C LEU A 6 -8.51 -15.24 19.52
N GLY A 7 -8.28 -16.34 18.80
CA GLY A 7 -9.31 -17.35 18.53
C GLY A 7 -9.74 -18.13 19.79
N VAL A 8 -8.88 -18.19 20.80
CA VAL A 8 -9.11 -18.97 22.03
C VAL A 8 -9.63 -18.10 23.18
N SER A 9 -9.31 -16.80 23.22
CA SER A 9 -9.74 -15.91 24.31
C SER A 9 -11.18 -15.42 24.15
N LEU A 10 -11.66 -15.22 22.93
CA LEU A 10 -13.02 -14.74 22.66
C LEU A 10 -14.11 -15.69 23.19
N PRO A 11 -14.06 -17.01 22.95
CA PRO A 11 -15.07 -17.94 23.45
C PRO A 11 -15.05 -18.05 24.97
N VAL A 12 -13.86 -18.01 25.59
CA VAL A 12 -13.72 -18.09 27.06
C VAL A 12 -14.33 -16.86 27.73
N VAL A 13 -14.09 -15.65 27.20
CA VAL A 13 -14.70 -14.42 27.73
C VAL A 13 -16.22 -14.44 27.56
N ILE A 14 -16.72 -14.88 26.40
CA ILE A 14 -18.17 -14.95 26.13
C ILE A 14 -18.85 -15.98 27.05
N VAL A 15 -18.31 -17.20 27.16
CA VAL A 15 -18.90 -18.27 28.00
C VAL A 15 -18.91 -17.86 29.48
N THR A 16 -17.81 -17.26 29.96
CA THR A 16 -17.72 -16.85 31.36
C THR A 16 -18.62 -15.65 31.66
N ALA A 17 -18.76 -14.71 30.73
CA ALA A 17 -19.70 -13.59 30.86
C ALA A 17 -21.16 -14.09 30.85
N VAL A 18 -21.51 -14.98 29.92
CA VAL A 18 -22.85 -15.57 29.84
C VAL A 18 -23.19 -16.31 31.13
N MET A 19 -22.29 -17.15 31.66
CA MET A 19 -22.49 -17.81 32.96
C MET A 19 -22.68 -16.82 34.12
N PHE A 20 -22.05 -15.65 34.07
CA PHE A 20 -22.23 -14.61 35.09
C PHE A 20 -23.58 -13.89 35.01
N PHE A 21 -24.12 -13.73 33.79
CA PHE A 21 -25.39 -13.02 33.54
C PHE A 21 -26.62 -13.92 33.55
N THR A 22 -26.50 -15.22 33.29
CA THR A 22 -27.64 -16.16 33.27
C THR A 22 -28.15 -16.57 34.66
N GLY A 23 -27.52 -16.08 35.74
CA GLY A 23 -28.11 -16.11 37.08
C GLY A 23 -28.28 -17.51 37.68
N GLU A 24 -27.53 -18.52 37.21
CA GLU A 24 -27.50 -19.81 37.89
C GLU A 24 -26.93 -19.63 39.32
N PRO A 25 -27.38 -20.43 40.30
CA PRO A 25 -26.93 -20.33 41.68
C PRO A 25 -25.49 -20.85 41.81
N ILE A 26 -24.54 -20.04 41.38
CA ILE A 26 -23.10 -20.30 41.47
C ILE A 26 -22.70 -20.14 42.94
N THR A 27 -22.04 -21.15 43.51
CA THR A 27 -21.55 -21.09 44.89
C THR A 27 -20.49 -20.00 45.05
N SER A 28 -20.34 -19.43 46.26
CA SER A 28 -19.39 -18.33 46.52
C SER A 28 -17.94 -18.65 46.11
N VAL A 29 -17.58 -19.94 46.08
CA VAL A 29 -16.27 -20.44 45.69
C VAL A 29 -16.07 -20.42 44.18
N GLU A 30 -17.05 -20.89 43.41
CA GLU A 30 -17.01 -20.90 41.94
C GLU A 30 -16.99 -19.48 41.35
N ARG A 31 -17.69 -18.53 41.99
CA ARG A 31 -17.67 -17.12 41.58
C ARG A 31 -16.30 -16.48 41.76
N LYS A 32 -15.57 -16.83 42.82
CA LYS A 32 -14.19 -16.38 43.04
C LYS A 32 -13.24 -16.99 41.99
N LEU A 33 -13.39 -18.29 41.72
CA LEU A 33 -12.57 -19.00 40.73
C LEU A 33 -12.78 -18.44 39.30
N ALA A 34 -14.04 -18.17 38.94
CA ALA A 34 -14.38 -17.53 37.66
C ALA A 34 -13.75 -16.14 37.54
N GLY A 35 -13.73 -15.36 38.62
CA GLY A 35 -13.03 -14.07 38.66
C GLY A 35 -11.52 -14.20 38.39
N TYR A 36 -10.86 -15.20 39.00
CA TYR A 36 -9.43 -15.46 38.78
C TYR A 36 -9.08 -15.88 37.35
N ILE A 37 -10.03 -16.45 36.60
CA ILE A 37 -9.82 -16.85 35.20
C ILE A 37 -10.18 -15.68 34.26
N LEU A 38 -11.25 -14.96 34.57
CA LEU A 38 -11.78 -13.88 33.73
C LEU A 38 -10.86 -12.66 33.71
N VAL A 39 -10.32 -12.25 34.86
CA VAL A 39 -9.43 -11.08 34.97
C VAL A 39 -8.17 -11.22 34.09
N PRO A 40 -7.34 -12.28 34.19
CA PRO A 40 -6.17 -12.42 33.33
C PRO A 40 -6.54 -12.63 31.86
N SER A 41 -7.67 -13.30 31.56
CA SER A 41 -8.15 -13.44 30.18
C SER A 41 -8.50 -12.08 29.57
N LEU A 42 -9.14 -11.21 30.34
CA LEU A 42 -9.46 -9.84 29.92
C LEU A 42 -8.20 -9.00 29.69
N ILE A 43 -7.19 -9.14 30.57
CA ILE A 43 -5.90 -8.44 30.42
C ILE A 43 -5.20 -8.86 29.12
N VAL A 44 -5.11 -10.17 28.85
CA VAL A 44 -4.50 -10.68 27.61
C VAL A 44 -5.29 -10.26 26.38
N PHE A 45 -6.63 -10.24 26.48
CA PHE A 45 -7.50 -9.77 25.41
C PHE A 45 -7.28 -8.28 25.13
N ILE A 46 -7.29 -7.42 26.15
CA ILE A 46 -7.05 -5.98 26.01
C ILE A 46 -5.66 -5.73 25.44
N TRP A 47 -4.62 -6.42 25.92
CA TRP A 47 -3.27 -6.24 25.41
C TRP A 47 -3.12 -6.67 23.95
N SER A 48 -3.76 -7.78 23.59
CA SER A 48 -3.79 -8.28 22.20
C SER A 48 -4.58 -7.34 21.30
N PHE A 49 -5.69 -6.78 21.80
CA PHE A 49 -6.50 -5.81 21.08
C PHE A 49 -5.77 -4.47 20.92
N LEU A 50 -5.10 -3.97 21.96
CA LEU A 50 -4.23 -2.79 21.85
C LEU A 50 -3.13 -3.02 20.84
N SER A 51 -2.46 -4.18 20.88
CA SER A 51 -1.42 -4.52 19.90
C SER A 51 -1.99 -4.60 18.48
N LEU A 52 -3.20 -5.14 18.31
CA LEU A 52 -3.88 -5.17 17.01
C LEU A 52 -4.26 -3.77 16.53
N VAL A 53 -4.76 -2.91 17.41
CA VAL A 53 -5.10 -1.52 17.11
C VAL A 53 -3.84 -0.71 16.82
N VAL A 54 -2.72 -1.00 17.49
CA VAL A 54 -1.41 -0.38 17.22
C VAL A 54 -0.83 -0.90 15.91
N ASP A 55 -0.89 -2.19 15.61
CA ASP A 55 -0.42 -2.76 14.34
C ASP A 55 -1.26 -2.28 13.15
N PHE A 56 -2.59 -2.26 13.30
CA PHE A 56 -3.51 -1.73 12.30
C PHE A 56 -3.38 -0.21 12.18
N GLY A 57 -3.28 0.48 13.32
CA GLY A 57 -3.01 1.90 13.40
C GLY A 57 -1.69 2.28 12.75
N LEU A 58 -0.62 1.50 12.93
CA LEU A 58 0.67 1.71 12.27
C LEU A 58 0.60 1.44 10.77
N GLN A 59 -0.26 0.53 10.29
CA GLN A 59 -0.47 0.33 8.85
C GLN A 59 -1.23 1.49 8.19
N PHE A 60 -2.16 2.13 8.91
CA PHE A 60 -2.96 3.26 8.40
C PHE A 60 -2.38 4.64 8.70
N PHE A 61 -1.65 4.79 9.81
CA PHE A 61 -1.18 6.06 10.37
C PHE A 61 0.33 6.15 10.51
N LYS A 62 1.18 5.30 9.90
CA LYS A 62 2.61 5.62 9.85
C LYS A 62 2.74 7.00 9.19
N PRO A 63 3.01 8.07 9.94
CA PRO A 63 3.18 9.37 9.33
C PRO A 63 4.50 9.22 8.59
N ILE A 64 4.43 9.50 7.30
CA ILE A 64 5.58 9.69 6.46
C ILE A 64 6.47 10.67 7.24
N TYR A 65 7.66 10.25 7.67
CA TYR A 65 8.71 11.20 8.00
C TYR A 65 9.07 11.84 6.66
N VAL A 66 8.32 12.89 6.35
CA VAL A 66 8.60 13.86 5.31
C VAL A 66 9.69 14.72 5.92
N ASP A 67 10.92 14.61 5.45
CA ASP A 67 11.83 15.73 5.63
C ASP A 67 11.22 16.93 4.87
N GLU A 68 11.58 18.16 5.21
CA GLU A 68 11.03 19.33 4.52
C GLU A 68 11.33 19.35 3.00
N SER A 69 12.19 18.45 2.51
CA SER A 69 12.57 18.31 1.10
C SER A 69 11.66 17.37 0.30
N GLY A 70 10.82 16.54 0.95
CA GLY A 70 9.95 15.59 0.27
C GLY A 70 10.68 14.38 -0.31
N ASN A 71 11.92 14.12 0.13
CA ASN A 71 12.73 13.00 -0.31
C ASN A 71 12.66 11.89 0.77
N PRO A 72 12.51 10.60 0.41
CA PRO A 72 12.72 9.53 1.38
C PRO A 72 14.14 9.65 1.95
N ASP A 73 14.26 9.47 3.27
CA ASP A 73 15.57 9.23 3.87
C ASP A 73 16.26 8.10 3.07
N SER A 74 17.53 8.29 2.71
CA SER A 74 18.35 7.33 1.96
C SER A 74 18.36 5.91 2.57
N SER A 75 17.94 5.78 3.83
CA SER A 75 17.75 4.53 4.55
C SER A 75 16.45 3.78 4.22
N VAL A 76 15.48 4.42 3.54
CA VAL A 76 14.17 3.84 3.22
C VAL A 76 14.31 2.86 2.04
N ASN A 77 13.92 1.61 2.29
CA ASN A 77 13.98 0.54 1.31
C ASN A 77 13.04 0.81 0.10
N LYS A 78 13.58 0.74 -1.12
CA LYS A 78 12.84 0.92 -2.39
C LYS A 78 11.63 -0.02 -2.52
N GLU A 79 11.70 -1.24 -2.00
CA GLU A 79 10.58 -2.19 -1.98
C GLU A 79 9.42 -1.69 -1.10
N VAL A 80 9.73 -0.98 -0.02
CA VAL A 80 8.70 -0.36 0.84
C VAL A 80 8.01 0.77 0.10
N LEU A 81 8.76 1.65 -0.56
CA LEU A 81 8.20 2.75 -1.36
C LEU A 81 7.31 2.22 -2.50
N LYS A 82 7.78 1.18 -3.20
CA LYS A 82 7.03 0.47 -4.23
C LYS A 82 5.70 -0.06 -3.71
N SER A 83 5.73 -0.80 -2.60
CA SER A 83 4.51 -1.36 -2.01
C SER A 83 3.49 -0.29 -1.63
N GLN A 84 3.95 0.85 -1.09
CA GLN A 84 3.10 1.97 -0.71
C GLN A 84 2.49 2.68 -1.91
N PHE A 85 3.28 2.90 -2.97
CA PHE A 85 2.79 3.49 -4.20
C PHE A 85 1.67 2.63 -4.81
N VAL A 86 1.89 1.32 -4.93
CA VAL A 86 0.91 0.38 -5.48
C VAL A 86 -0.35 0.34 -4.62
N ALA A 87 -0.21 0.29 -3.29
CA ALA A 87 -1.37 0.25 -2.40
C ALA A 87 -2.26 1.51 -2.48
N ARG A 88 -1.66 2.68 -2.75
CA ARG A 88 -2.34 3.98 -2.67
C ARG A 88 -2.82 4.51 -4.01
N PHE A 89 -2.08 4.27 -5.08
CA PHE A 89 -2.30 4.91 -6.38
C PHE A 89 -2.66 3.94 -7.50
N VAL A 90 -2.51 2.62 -7.31
CA VAL A 90 -2.88 1.63 -8.32
C VAL A 90 -4.26 1.06 -8.02
N THR A 91 -5.08 0.89 -9.07
CA THR A 91 -6.42 0.29 -8.97
C THR A 91 -6.34 -1.18 -8.55
N ASP A 92 -7.34 -1.67 -7.84
CA ASP A 92 -7.33 -3.04 -7.29
C ASP A 92 -7.09 -4.11 -8.37
N ASP A 93 -7.68 -3.92 -9.55
CA ASP A 93 -7.55 -4.81 -10.71
C ASP A 93 -6.10 -4.92 -11.23
N HIS A 94 -5.26 -3.92 -10.94
CA HIS A 94 -3.89 -3.82 -11.48
C HIS A 94 -2.80 -3.93 -10.39
N LYS A 95 -3.15 -4.23 -9.13
CA LYS A 95 -2.18 -4.30 -8.02
C LYS A 95 -1.08 -5.35 -8.20
N ASN A 96 -1.36 -6.42 -8.95
CA ASN A 96 -0.40 -7.48 -9.23
C ASN A 96 0.51 -7.18 -10.43
N GLU A 97 0.18 -6.13 -11.18
CA GLU A 97 0.95 -5.71 -12.35
C GLU A 97 2.23 -4.95 -11.95
N PRO A 98 3.29 -4.98 -12.78
CA PRO A 98 4.56 -4.33 -12.48
C PRO A 98 4.52 -2.81 -12.70
N ILE A 99 3.44 -2.15 -12.27
CA ILE A 99 3.15 -0.74 -12.57
C ILE A 99 4.25 0.20 -12.07
N TYR A 100 4.71 0.00 -10.85
CA TYR A 100 5.78 0.83 -10.27
C TYR A 100 7.08 0.72 -11.10
N ASP A 101 7.47 -0.50 -11.48
CA ASP A 101 8.71 -0.74 -12.23
C ASP A 101 8.63 -0.11 -13.63
N VAL A 102 7.47 -0.21 -14.26
CA VAL A 102 7.20 0.41 -15.56
C VAL A 102 7.31 1.94 -15.49
N ILE A 103 6.74 2.55 -14.45
CA ILE A 103 6.83 4.01 -14.24
C ILE A 103 8.28 4.43 -14.01
N ASP A 104 8.99 3.72 -13.13
CA ASP A 104 10.40 3.99 -12.82
C ASP A 104 11.27 3.92 -14.08
N ASP A 105 11.10 2.89 -14.91
CA ASP A 105 11.81 2.75 -16.19
C ASP A 105 11.53 3.91 -17.15
N VAL A 106 10.27 4.35 -17.26
CA VAL A 106 9.89 5.45 -18.16
C VAL A 106 10.44 6.78 -17.68
N LEU A 107 10.37 7.05 -16.38
CA LEU A 107 10.96 8.24 -15.76
C LEU A 107 12.47 8.30 -16.01
N ASN A 108 13.17 7.19 -15.79
CA ASN A 108 14.62 7.11 -16.01
C ASN A 108 15.03 7.23 -17.49
N LYS A 109 14.17 6.81 -18.44
CA LYS A 109 14.44 6.91 -19.88
C LYS A 109 14.30 8.33 -20.45
N ARG A 110 13.37 9.14 -19.92
CA ARG A 110 13.03 10.44 -20.53
C ARG A 110 13.34 11.65 -19.65
N LYS A 111 13.71 11.49 -18.37
CA LYS A 111 14.13 12.56 -17.41
C LYS A 111 13.46 13.93 -17.60
N GLU A 112 12.16 13.95 -17.89
CA GLU A 112 11.39 15.17 -18.19
C GLU A 112 10.10 15.18 -17.35
N GLY A 113 10.03 16.07 -16.37
CA GLY A 113 8.95 16.08 -15.37
C GLY A 113 7.57 16.40 -15.93
N ALA A 114 7.46 17.49 -16.70
CA ALA A 114 6.20 17.87 -17.33
C ALA A 114 5.68 16.78 -18.29
N PHE A 115 6.60 16.14 -19.02
CA PHE A 115 6.30 15.07 -19.96
C PHE A 115 5.79 13.80 -19.27
N ALA A 116 6.47 13.39 -18.19
CA ALA A 116 6.05 12.25 -17.38
C ALA A 116 4.66 12.46 -16.77
N ALA A 117 4.39 13.65 -16.23
CA ALA A 117 3.09 13.99 -15.66
C ALA A 117 1.95 13.89 -16.70
N LYS A 118 2.13 14.51 -17.87
CA LYS A 118 1.14 14.47 -18.96
C LYS A 118 0.86 13.05 -19.45
N THR A 119 1.90 12.23 -19.52
CA THR A 119 1.79 10.83 -19.92
C THR A 119 0.98 10.03 -18.90
N MET A 120 1.30 10.14 -17.61
CA MET A 120 0.57 9.41 -16.56
C MET A 120 -0.91 9.75 -16.53
N ILE A 121 -1.23 11.02 -16.74
CA ILE A 121 -2.61 11.51 -16.78
C ILE A 121 -3.33 10.96 -18.02
N SER A 122 -2.71 11.03 -19.19
CA SER A 122 -3.31 10.53 -20.44
C SER A 122 -3.49 9.02 -20.41
N ALA A 123 -2.51 8.29 -19.86
CA ALA A 123 -2.62 6.86 -19.62
C ALA A 123 -3.79 6.57 -18.67
N ALA A 124 -3.83 7.20 -17.50
CA ALA A 124 -4.88 6.99 -16.49
C ALA A 124 -6.31 7.32 -16.99
N ASP A 125 -6.45 8.34 -17.83
CA ASP A 125 -7.75 8.82 -18.32
C ASP A 125 -8.24 8.05 -19.56
N LYS A 126 -7.36 7.75 -20.52
CA LYS A 126 -7.76 7.31 -21.88
C LYS A 126 -7.35 5.90 -22.28
N HIS A 127 -6.23 5.36 -21.80
CA HIS A 127 -5.62 4.15 -22.39
C HIS A 127 -5.37 3.01 -21.39
N LEU A 128 -4.88 3.32 -20.20
CA LEU A 128 -4.48 2.37 -19.18
C LEU A 128 -5.16 2.78 -17.86
N LYS A 129 -6.17 2.04 -17.41
CA LYS A 129 -6.92 2.35 -16.16
C LYS A 129 -6.22 1.82 -14.90
N TRP A 130 -4.91 1.92 -14.90
CA TRP A 130 -4.01 1.43 -13.86
C TRP A 130 -3.96 2.29 -12.59
N LEU A 131 -4.08 3.62 -12.71
CA LEU A 131 -3.96 4.53 -11.58
C LEU A 131 -5.33 5.01 -11.11
N SER A 132 -5.58 4.96 -9.80
CA SER A 132 -6.76 5.52 -9.17
C SER A 132 -6.72 7.06 -9.14
N SER A 133 -5.52 7.62 -9.04
CA SER A 133 -5.26 9.06 -9.14
C SER A 133 -3.79 9.31 -9.42
N VAL A 134 -3.48 10.39 -10.14
CA VAL A 134 -2.10 10.81 -10.37
C VAL A 134 -1.59 11.56 -9.13
N PRO A 135 -0.46 11.18 -8.51
CA PRO A 135 0.09 11.88 -7.35
C PRO A 135 0.50 13.33 -7.67
N SER A 136 0.83 14.14 -6.65
CA SER A 136 1.48 15.44 -6.85
C SER A 136 2.98 15.27 -7.08
N GLY A 137 3.66 16.28 -7.64
CA GLY A 137 5.10 16.29 -7.87
C GLY A 137 5.90 15.94 -6.61
N LYS A 138 5.54 16.52 -5.45
CA LYS A 138 6.17 16.17 -4.15
C LYS A 138 6.04 14.69 -3.81
N LYS A 139 4.87 14.09 -4.04
CA LYS A 139 4.66 12.65 -3.78
C LYS A 139 5.40 11.80 -4.81
N MET A 140 5.46 12.23 -6.06
CA MET A 140 6.23 11.53 -7.09
C MET A 140 7.73 11.54 -6.78
N ALA A 141 8.28 12.69 -6.37
CA ALA A 141 9.65 12.79 -5.89
C ALA A 141 9.90 11.85 -4.70
N TYR A 142 8.93 11.73 -3.79
CA TYR A 142 9.03 10.79 -2.68
C TYR A 142 9.14 9.32 -3.12
N TYR A 143 8.38 8.90 -4.13
CA TYR A 143 8.38 7.49 -4.57
C TYR A 143 9.48 7.14 -5.57
N PHE A 144 9.94 8.09 -6.37
CA PHE A 144 10.84 7.84 -7.51
C PHE A 144 12.11 8.68 -7.51
N SER A 145 12.32 9.56 -6.51
CA SER A 145 13.33 10.63 -6.44
C SER A 145 13.04 11.85 -7.32
N GLU A 146 13.53 13.01 -6.90
CA GLU A 146 13.42 14.25 -7.70
C GLU A 146 14.17 14.14 -9.03
N GLU A 147 15.32 13.46 -9.06
CA GLU A 147 16.12 13.29 -10.27
C GLU A 147 15.35 12.53 -11.36
N ALA A 148 14.65 11.46 -10.99
CA ALA A 148 13.89 10.66 -11.95
C ALA A 148 12.70 11.45 -12.54
N ILE A 149 12.09 12.34 -11.75
CA ILE A 149 10.96 13.15 -12.20
C ILE A 149 11.41 14.49 -12.82
N GLY A 150 12.71 14.75 -12.95
CA GLY A 150 13.27 16.00 -13.48
C GLY A 150 13.17 17.19 -12.51
N SER A 151 11.96 17.61 -12.16
CA SER A 151 11.70 18.56 -11.06
C SER A 151 10.24 18.56 -10.62
N ILE A 152 10.01 18.85 -9.34
CA ILE A 152 8.66 18.91 -8.75
C ILE A 152 7.78 19.94 -9.46
N SER A 153 8.32 21.13 -9.73
CA SER A 153 7.59 22.23 -10.36
C SER A 153 7.23 21.92 -11.82
N SER A 154 8.13 21.26 -12.56
CA SER A 154 7.87 20.84 -13.95
C SER A 154 6.77 19.78 -13.98
N PHE A 155 6.82 18.82 -13.06
CA PHE A 155 5.82 17.76 -12.95
C PHE A 155 4.42 18.33 -12.64
N ASP A 156 4.30 19.19 -11.62
CA ASP A 156 3.01 19.79 -11.25
C ASP A 156 2.46 20.71 -12.36
N THR A 157 3.33 21.41 -13.09
CA THR A 157 2.94 22.20 -14.26
C THR A 157 2.43 21.32 -15.40
N GLY A 158 3.11 20.21 -15.69
CA GLY A 158 2.65 19.24 -16.69
C GLY A 158 1.30 18.63 -16.34
N LYS A 159 1.03 18.46 -15.04
CA LYS A 159 -0.24 17.94 -14.54
C LYS A 159 -1.42 18.90 -14.71
N SER A 160 -1.19 20.20 -14.53
CA SER A 160 -2.23 21.22 -14.70
C SER A 160 -2.46 21.61 -16.17
N ALA A 161 -1.46 21.42 -17.04
CA ALA A 161 -1.57 21.62 -18.47
C ALA A 161 -2.34 20.46 -19.14
N HIS A 162 -3.67 20.50 -19.12
CA HIS A 162 -4.52 19.46 -19.71
C HIS A 162 -4.91 19.74 -21.18
N LYS A 163 -4.78 18.68 -22.00
CA LYS A 163 -5.56 18.30 -23.22
C LYS A 163 -5.20 18.77 -24.63
N ASP A 164 -4.29 19.73 -24.85
CA ASP A 164 -4.06 20.26 -26.21
C ASP A 164 -2.70 19.87 -26.86
N ASP A 165 -1.93 18.96 -26.26
CA ASP A 165 -0.69 18.49 -26.88
C ASP A 165 -0.97 17.43 -27.94
N THR A 166 -0.38 17.64 -29.12
CA THR A 166 -0.48 16.83 -30.33
C THR A 166 -0.35 15.33 -30.05
N ASP A 167 -1.43 14.60 -30.33
CA ASP A 167 -1.63 13.17 -30.04
C ASP A 167 -0.44 12.25 -30.40
N ALA A 168 0.40 12.62 -31.38
CA ALA A 168 1.54 11.82 -31.83
C ALA A 168 2.60 11.60 -30.73
N ALA A 169 3.02 12.64 -30.02
CA ALA A 169 4.06 12.50 -28.99
C ALA A 169 3.54 11.70 -27.79
N LEU A 170 2.27 11.89 -27.42
CA LEU A 170 1.61 11.13 -26.35
C LEU A 170 1.45 9.65 -26.74
N ASN A 171 1.06 9.36 -27.99
CA ASN A 171 0.91 7.99 -28.48
C ASN A 171 2.23 7.21 -28.49
N ASP A 172 3.34 7.85 -28.86
CA ASP A 172 4.66 7.22 -28.80
C ASP A 172 5.02 6.79 -27.36
N ILE A 173 4.65 7.59 -26.36
CA ILE A 173 4.97 7.31 -24.96
C ILE A 173 4.03 6.25 -24.39
N ILE A 174 2.74 6.30 -24.74
CA ILE A 174 1.79 5.24 -24.42
C ILE A 174 2.30 3.91 -24.97
N THR A 175 2.81 3.91 -26.21
CA THR A 175 3.41 2.71 -26.83
C THR A 175 4.64 2.24 -26.04
N ILE A 176 5.50 3.15 -25.57
CA ILE A 176 6.65 2.80 -24.72
C ILE A 176 6.18 2.21 -23.38
N LEU A 177 5.14 2.77 -22.76
CA LEU A 177 4.56 2.27 -21.52
C LEU A 177 3.97 0.87 -21.69
N GLU A 178 3.14 0.67 -22.70
CA GLU A 178 2.51 -0.63 -22.99
C GLU A 178 3.54 -1.71 -23.34
N SER A 179 4.55 -1.36 -24.14
CA SER A 179 5.64 -2.31 -24.46
C SER A 179 6.47 -2.65 -23.24
N THR A 180 6.80 -1.68 -22.39
CA THR A 180 7.56 -1.91 -21.14
C THR A 180 6.74 -2.76 -20.16
N LEU A 181 5.43 -2.50 -20.05
CA LEU A 181 4.49 -3.28 -19.25
C LEU A 181 4.42 -4.73 -19.73
N LYS A 182 4.31 -4.93 -21.05
CA LYS A 182 4.28 -6.26 -21.66
C LYS A 182 5.56 -7.04 -21.37
N VAL A 183 6.72 -6.42 -21.56
CA VAL A 183 8.03 -7.03 -21.26
C VAL A 183 8.12 -7.47 -19.80
N HIS A 184 7.69 -6.62 -18.85
CA HIS A 184 7.72 -6.99 -17.44
C HIS A 184 6.73 -8.11 -17.08
N LYS A 185 5.54 -8.13 -17.70
CA LYS A 185 4.57 -9.22 -17.53
C LYS A 185 5.13 -10.54 -18.04
N ASP A 186 5.73 -10.54 -19.22
CA ASP A 186 6.34 -11.73 -19.82
C ASP A 186 7.51 -12.26 -18.97
N LYS A 187 8.34 -11.35 -18.42
CA LYS A 187 9.43 -11.70 -17.50
C LYS A 187 8.91 -12.36 -16.22
N LYS A 188 7.91 -11.76 -15.56
CA LYS A 188 7.28 -12.36 -14.37
C LYS A 188 6.68 -13.74 -14.66
N LEU A 189 6.05 -13.89 -15.83
CA LEU A 189 5.48 -15.17 -16.25
C LEU A 189 6.55 -16.23 -16.47
N ALA A 190 7.69 -15.86 -17.06
CA ALA A 190 8.83 -16.75 -17.27
C ALA A 190 9.45 -17.19 -15.92
N GLU A 191 9.62 -16.26 -14.99
CA GLU A 191 10.14 -16.54 -13.64
C GLU A 191 9.20 -17.48 -12.85
N ALA A 192 7.89 -17.25 -12.93
CA ALA A 192 6.89 -18.13 -12.30
C ALA A 192 6.92 -19.56 -12.88
N LYS A 193 7.06 -19.69 -14.21
CA LYS A 193 7.20 -20.99 -14.88
C LYS A 193 8.50 -21.71 -14.53
N ALA A 194 9.59 -20.98 -14.31
CA ALA A 194 10.87 -21.54 -13.91
C ALA A 194 10.84 -22.07 -12.47
N ASN A 195 10.16 -21.35 -11.56
CA ASN A 195 10.01 -21.76 -10.17
C ASN A 195 9.04 -22.93 -9.99
N ALA A 196 8.03 -23.08 -10.85
CA ALA A 196 7.11 -24.22 -10.83
C ALA A 196 7.72 -25.54 -11.36
N LYS A 197 8.90 -25.49 -11.98
CA LYS A 197 9.65 -26.66 -12.47
C LYS A 197 10.73 -27.16 -11.49
N LYS A 198 10.93 -26.47 -10.37
CA LYS A 198 11.79 -26.89 -9.25
C LYS A 198 10.96 -27.52 -8.16
#